data_AF-A0A2T2XD31-F1
#
_entry.id   AF-A0A2T2XD31-F1
#
_cell.length_a   1.000
_cell.length_b   1.000
_cell.length_c   1.000
_cell.angle_alpha   90.00
_cell.angle_beta   90.00
_cell.angle_gamma   90.00
#
_symmetry.space_group_name_H-M   'P 1'
#
loop_
_entity.id
_entity.type
_entity.pdbx_description
1 polymer ?
#
loop_
_entity_poly.entity_id
_entity_poly.type
_entity_poly.pdbx_seq_one_letter_code
_entity_poly.pdbx_strand_id
1 'polypeptide(L)'
;MAQQPENNIVRTAYEALAAVLGGTQSLHTNSMDEVLSLPTEKTVKIALRTQQIIAYETGVTNTVDPLAGSYFLEALTTTLEEEAEEYFQRIAELGGVVAGIEDGFFQREIADASYRYQKALEKKEHIMVGVNAFIDPPNPSDAVSVLKIDPAIEREQVRSLQDRKAHRNVDCVRQQLAQLTVACRTEDAPLMPVLLDCVRAEATLGEIVHTMKEVFGGWRERPVF
;
A
#
# COMPACT_ATOMS: atom_id res chain seq x y z
N MET A 1 20.43 -1.09 -9.57
CA MET A 1 20.30 0.07 -8.66
C MET A 1 19.35 1.05 -9.30
N ALA A 2 18.49 1.71 -8.51
CA ALA A 2 17.63 2.78 -9.02
C ALA A 2 18.51 3.86 -9.66
N GLN A 3 18.14 4.30 -10.87
CA GLN A 3 18.92 5.24 -11.67
C GLN A 3 18.25 6.61 -11.58
N GLN A 4 19.05 7.67 -11.35
CA GLN A 4 18.60 9.06 -11.28
C GLN A 4 17.34 9.27 -10.39
N PRO A 5 17.41 8.95 -9.08
CA PRO A 5 16.26 8.98 -8.17
C PRO A 5 15.62 10.37 -8.03
N GLU A 6 16.37 11.45 -8.26
CA GLU A 6 15.85 12.82 -8.26
C GLU A 6 14.73 13.04 -9.28
N ASN A 7 14.71 12.28 -10.38
CA ASN A 7 13.61 12.31 -11.35
C ASN A 7 12.26 11.94 -10.71
N ASN A 8 12.28 11.16 -9.62
CA ASN A 8 11.06 10.79 -8.89
C ASN A 8 10.42 11.99 -8.19
N ILE A 9 11.17 13.06 -7.88
CA ILE A 9 10.58 14.29 -7.33
C ILE A 9 9.58 14.89 -8.33
N VAL A 10 9.97 14.93 -9.61
CA VAL A 10 9.13 15.46 -10.68
C VAL A 10 7.97 14.52 -10.99
N ARG A 11 8.21 13.20 -11.04
CA ARG A 11 7.16 12.20 -11.24
C ARG A 11 6.07 12.30 -10.17
N THR A 12 6.48 12.29 -8.91
CA THR A 12 5.55 12.40 -7.78
C THR A 12 4.83 13.74 -7.72
N ALA A 13 5.46 14.84 -8.17
CA ALA A 13 4.77 16.13 -8.27
C ALA A 13 3.61 16.09 -9.27
N TYR A 14 3.79 15.44 -10.43
CA TYR A 14 2.71 15.29 -11.42
C TYR A 14 1.63 14.30 -10.95
N GLU A 15 2.03 13.18 -10.35
CA GLU A 15 1.09 12.20 -9.77
C GLU A 15 0.24 12.84 -8.66
N ALA A 16 0.87 13.61 -7.77
CA ALA A 16 0.19 14.35 -6.71
C ALA A 16 -0.78 15.38 -7.26
N LEU A 17 -0.36 16.14 -8.29
CA LEU A 17 -1.22 17.12 -8.93
C LEU A 17 -2.43 16.46 -9.59
N ALA A 18 -2.25 15.33 -10.28
CA ALA A 18 -3.34 14.56 -10.87
C ALA A 18 -4.33 14.07 -9.80
N ALA A 19 -3.83 13.58 -8.66
CA ALA A 19 -4.68 13.16 -7.54
C ALA A 19 -5.48 14.32 -6.92
N VAL A 20 -4.88 15.50 -6.80
CA VAL A 20 -5.56 16.72 -6.32
C VAL A 20 -6.64 17.17 -7.30
N LEU A 21 -6.32 17.20 -8.59
CA LEU A 21 -7.28 17.57 -9.64
C LEU A 21 -8.43 16.56 -9.75
N GLY A 22 -8.17 15.28 -9.50
CA GLY A 22 -9.19 14.23 -9.41
C GLY A 22 -10.02 14.27 -8.12
N GLY A 23 -9.76 15.22 -7.21
CA GLY A 23 -10.59 15.43 -6.02
C GLY A 23 -10.40 14.41 -4.90
N THR A 24 -9.19 13.87 -4.71
CA THR A 24 -8.91 12.96 -3.58
C THR A 24 -9.11 13.63 -2.21
N GLN A 25 -9.56 12.87 -1.21
CA GLN A 25 -9.76 13.36 0.16
C GLN A 25 -8.48 13.29 1.01
N SER A 26 -7.55 12.41 0.65
CA SER A 26 -6.25 12.29 1.31
C SER A 26 -5.19 11.85 0.30
N LEU A 27 -3.95 12.26 0.52
CA LEU A 27 -2.87 12.01 -0.43
C LEU A 27 -1.59 11.60 0.30
N HIS A 28 -1.02 10.49 -0.14
CA HIS A 28 0.35 10.12 0.15
C HIS A 28 1.22 10.48 -1.07
N THR A 29 2.36 11.12 -0.81
CA THR A 29 3.36 11.42 -1.84
C THR A 29 4.61 10.64 -1.52
N ASN A 30 5.07 9.86 -2.48
CA ASN A 30 6.23 9.01 -2.31
C ASN A 30 7.51 9.86 -2.21
N SER A 31 8.53 9.28 -1.58
CA SER A 31 9.86 9.89 -1.49
C SER A 31 10.74 9.41 -2.65
N MET A 32 11.69 10.25 -3.08
CA MET A 32 12.56 9.94 -4.24
C MET A 32 13.36 8.62 -4.11
N ASP A 33 13.58 8.17 -2.87
CA ASP A 33 14.38 7.01 -2.48
C ASP A 33 13.55 5.76 -2.18
N GLU A 34 12.23 5.77 -2.42
CA GLU A 34 11.32 4.65 -2.12
C GLU A 34 11.73 3.33 -2.79
N VAL A 35 12.31 3.39 -3.99
CA VAL A 35 12.80 2.21 -4.73
C VAL A 35 14.04 1.58 -4.07
N LEU A 36 14.71 2.29 -3.15
CA LEU A 36 15.95 1.87 -2.50
C LEU A 36 15.77 1.50 -1.03
N SER A 37 15.01 2.27 -0.25
CA SER A 37 14.69 1.96 1.14
C SER A 37 13.51 2.76 1.65
N LEU A 38 13.14 2.52 2.92
CA LEU A 38 12.37 3.48 3.69
C LEU A 38 13.00 4.88 3.61
N PRO A 39 12.17 5.91 3.55
CA PRO A 39 12.63 7.25 3.23
C PRO A 39 13.38 7.90 4.39
N THR A 40 14.38 8.72 4.05
CA THR A 40 15.10 9.56 5.02
C THR A 40 14.30 10.80 5.41
N GLU A 41 14.65 11.48 6.51
CA GLU A 41 13.97 12.72 6.91
C GLU A 41 14.00 13.79 5.79
N LYS A 42 15.10 13.87 5.04
CA LYS A 42 15.23 14.81 3.91
C LYS A 42 14.25 14.47 2.79
N THR A 43 14.16 13.22 2.38
CA THR A 43 13.32 12.81 1.24
C THR A 43 11.83 12.84 1.61
N VAL A 44 11.47 12.47 2.84
CA VAL A 44 10.11 12.68 3.39
C VAL A 44 9.74 14.16 3.40
N LYS A 45 10.67 15.05 3.78
CA LYS A 45 10.43 16.50 3.80
C LYS A 45 10.17 17.03 2.39
N ILE A 46 10.88 16.54 1.37
CA ILE A 46 10.61 16.89 -0.03
C ILE A 46 9.21 16.44 -0.42
N ALA A 47 8.84 15.19 -0.14
CA ALA A 47 7.50 14.67 -0.44
C ALA A 47 6.39 15.51 0.21
N LEU A 48 6.56 15.88 1.49
CA LEU A 48 5.64 16.78 2.19
C LEU A 48 5.58 18.18 1.54
N ARG A 49 6.73 18.73 1.14
CA ARG A 49 6.79 20.04 0.46
C ARG A 49 6.11 20.00 -0.90
N THR A 50 6.17 18.89 -1.63
CA THR A 50 5.41 18.71 -2.88
C THR A 50 3.92 18.96 -2.66
N GLN A 51 3.31 18.35 -1.62
CA GLN A 51 1.90 18.60 -1.30
C GLN A 51 1.63 20.06 -0.91
N GLN A 52 2.52 20.67 -0.12
CA GLN A 52 2.36 22.06 0.32
C GLN A 52 2.48 23.05 -0.83
N ILE A 53 3.42 22.86 -1.75
CA ILE A 53 3.57 23.68 -2.94
C ILE A 53 2.29 23.57 -3.80
N ILE A 54 1.79 22.35 -4.02
CA ILE A 54 0.52 22.17 -4.75
C ILE A 54 -0.63 22.91 -4.04
N ALA A 55 -0.78 22.71 -2.72
CA ALA A 55 -1.89 23.28 -1.97
C ALA A 55 -1.86 24.82 -1.87
N TYR A 56 -0.68 25.42 -1.72
CA TYR A 56 -0.53 26.83 -1.36
C TYR A 56 0.03 27.73 -2.46
N GLU A 57 0.73 27.19 -3.46
CA GLU A 57 1.42 27.99 -4.48
C GLU A 57 0.81 27.84 -5.88
N THR A 58 0.21 26.70 -6.22
CA THR A 58 -0.29 26.46 -7.59
C THR A 58 -1.68 27.06 -7.85
N GLY A 59 -2.46 27.32 -6.80
CA GLY A 59 -3.82 27.85 -6.91
C GLY A 59 -4.87 26.85 -7.40
N VAL A 60 -4.52 25.57 -7.59
CA VAL A 60 -5.47 24.53 -8.07
C VAL A 60 -6.61 24.26 -7.09
N THR A 61 -6.45 24.65 -5.82
CA THR A 61 -7.45 24.53 -4.76
C THR A 61 -8.50 25.64 -4.81
N ASN A 62 -8.33 26.67 -5.64
CA ASN A 62 -9.22 27.83 -5.69
C ASN A 62 -10.55 27.58 -6.42
N THR A 63 -10.63 26.50 -7.21
CA THR A 63 -11.81 26.13 -8.00
C THR A 63 -12.10 24.64 -7.80
N VAL A 64 -13.37 24.30 -7.56
CA VAL A 64 -13.81 22.90 -7.50
C VAL A 64 -13.82 22.35 -8.92
N ASP A 65 -13.22 21.17 -9.09
CA ASP A 65 -13.09 20.46 -10.37
C ASP A 65 -12.69 21.40 -11.54
N PRO A 66 -11.47 21.96 -11.51
CA PRO A 66 -11.02 22.93 -12.51
C PRO A 66 -10.89 22.34 -13.92
N LEU A 67 -11.03 21.02 -14.06
CA LEU A 67 -10.96 20.29 -15.33
C LEU A 67 -12.33 20.08 -15.97
N ALA A 68 -13.42 20.36 -15.24
CA ALA A 68 -14.79 20.23 -15.70
C ALA A 68 -15.02 20.94 -17.04
N GLY A 69 -15.68 20.25 -17.97
CA GLY A 69 -16.00 20.75 -19.32
C GLY A 69 -14.85 20.64 -20.33
N SER A 70 -13.69 20.10 -19.94
CA SER A 70 -12.63 19.73 -20.88
C SER A 70 -13.11 18.60 -21.79
N TYR A 71 -13.36 18.87 -23.07
CA TYR A 71 -13.87 17.85 -24.02
C TYR A 71 -13.07 16.54 -24.00
N PHE A 72 -11.75 16.62 -23.88
CA PHE A 72 -10.89 15.44 -23.83
C PHE A 72 -11.07 14.64 -22.53
N LEU A 73 -11.06 15.32 -21.38
CA LEU A 73 -11.16 14.65 -20.09
C LEU A 73 -12.56 14.15 -19.80
N GLU A 74 -13.60 14.86 -20.22
CA GLU A 74 -14.98 14.39 -20.11
C GLU A 74 -15.19 13.13 -20.94
N ALA A 75 -14.72 13.12 -22.21
CA ALA A 75 -14.80 11.93 -23.05
C ALA A 75 -14.00 10.74 -22.46
N LEU A 76 -12.78 11.00 -21.96
CA LEU A 76 -11.97 9.96 -21.34
C LEU A 76 -12.62 9.41 -20.05
N THR A 77 -13.23 10.29 -19.24
CA THR A 77 -13.98 9.90 -18.04
C THR A 77 -15.14 8.98 -18.41
N THR A 78 -15.94 9.32 -19.42
CA THR A 78 -17.03 8.46 -19.90
C THR A 78 -16.52 7.10 -20.40
N THR A 79 -15.45 7.06 -21.18
CA THR A 79 -14.88 5.79 -21.65
C THR A 79 -14.39 4.92 -20.48
N LEU A 80 -13.72 5.50 -19.49
CA LEU A 80 -13.27 4.75 -18.30
C LEU A 80 -14.45 4.21 -17.47
N GLU A 81 -15.54 4.97 -17.36
CA GLU A 81 -16.78 4.53 -16.70
C GLU A 81 -17.39 3.33 -17.43
N GLU A 82 -17.57 3.43 -18.76
CA GLU A 82 -18.11 2.34 -19.59
C GLU A 82 -17.27 1.07 -19.47
N GLU A 83 -15.94 1.17 -19.62
CA GLU A 83 -15.02 0.03 -19.50
C GLU A 83 -15.03 -0.57 -18.08
N ALA A 84 -15.13 0.25 -17.03
CA ALA A 84 -15.18 -0.23 -15.65
C ALA A 84 -16.49 -1.01 -15.37
N GLU A 85 -17.63 -0.51 -15.84
CA GLU A 85 -18.92 -1.19 -15.70
C GLU A 85 -18.93 -2.55 -16.45
N GLU A 86 -18.33 -2.62 -17.64
CA GLU A 86 -18.14 -3.90 -18.33
C GLU A 86 -17.31 -4.90 -17.50
N TYR A 87 -16.24 -4.43 -16.85
CA TYR A 87 -15.45 -5.26 -15.95
C TYR A 87 -16.24 -5.70 -14.70
N PHE A 88 -17.05 -4.83 -14.12
CA PHE A 88 -17.91 -5.18 -12.99
C PHE A 88 -18.93 -6.26 -13.37
N GLN A 89 -19.52 -6.16 -14.55
CA GLN A 89 -20.42 -7.20 -15.07
C GLN A 89 -19.69 -8.53 -15.27
N ARG A 90 -18.47 -8.52 -15.82
CA ARG A 90 -17.63 -9.73 -15.94
C ARG A 90 -17.32 -10.35 -14.57
N ILE A 91 -17.02 -9.54 -13.57
CA ILE A 91 -16.77 -10.02 -12.19
C ILE A 91 -18.06 -10.63 -11.59
N ALA A 92 -19.23 -10.04 -11.84
CA ALA A 92 -20.50 -10.58 -11.38
C ALA A 92 -20.80 -11.96 -12.00
N GLU A 93 -20.53 -12.12 -13.30
CA GLU A 93 -20.70 -13.40 -14.03
C GLU A 93 -19.76 -14.51 -13.53
N LEU A 94 -18.58 -14.14 -13.03
CA LEU A 94 -17.64 -15.07 -12.37
C LEU A 94 -18.09 -15.51 -10.97
N GLY A 95 -19.20 -14.98 -10.45
CA GLY A 95 -19.67 -15.26 -9.09
C GLY A 95 -19.17 -14.25 -8.04
N GLY A 96 -18.67 -13.09 -8.47
CA GLY A 96 -18.21 -12.01 -7.61
C GLY A 96 -16.72 -12.06 -7.28
N VAL A 97 -16.27 -11.09 -6.47
CA VAL A 97 -14.85 -10.87 -6.18
C VAL A 97 -14.19 -12.07 -5.50
N VAL A 98 -14.85 -12.70 -4.52
CA VAL A 98 -14.28 -13.84 -3.78
C VAL A 98 -14.01 -15.01 -4.72
N ALA A 99 -14.99 -15.38 -5.55
CA ALA A 99 -14.83 -16.44 -6.55
C ALA A 99 -13.72 -16.08 -7.57
N GLY A 100 -13.64 -14.82 -7.99
CA GLY A 100 -12.56 -14.35 -8.87
C GLY A 100 -11.17 -14.43 -8.24
N ILE A 101 -11.04 -14.20 -6.92
CA ILE A 101 -9.78 -14.39 -6.19
C ILE A 101 -9.42 -15.88 -6.12
N GLU A 102 -10.38 -16.74 -5.79
CA GLU A 102 -10.17 -18.19 -5.66
C GLU A 102 -9.81 -18.85 -7.01
N ASP A 103 -10.38 -18.38 -8.11
CA ASP A 103 -10.05 -18.80 -9.47
C ASP A 103 -8.76 -18.13 -10.00
N GLY A 104 -8.22 -17.14 -9.29
CA GLY A 104 -7.00 -16.41 -9.68
C GLY A 104 -7.19 -15.48 -10.88
N PHE A 105 -8.43 -15.08 -11.17
CA PHE A 105 -8.76 -14.15 -12.25
C PHE A 105 -8.01 -12.83 -12.15
N PHE A 106 -8.06 -12.16 -11.00
CA PHE A 106 -7.40 -10.87 -10.77
C PHE A 106 -5.87 -10.97 -10.87
N GLN A 107 -5.29 -12.06 -10.35
CA GLN A 107 -3.85 -12.28 -10.40
C GLN A 107 -3.37 -12.38 -11.86
N ARG A 108 -4.09 -13.14 -12.71
CA ARG A 108 -3.77 -13.27 -14.14
C ARG A 108 -3.88 -11.94 -14.87
N GLU A 109 -4.98 -11.20 -14.70
CA GLU A 109 -5.17 -9.91 -15.37
C GLU A 109 -4.07 -8.89 -14.99
N ILE A 110 -3.69 -8.83 -13.71
CA ILE A 110 -2.59 -7.97 -13.23
C ILE A 110 -1.23 -8.43 -13.79
N ALA A 111 -0.97 -9.75 -13.81
CA ALA A 111 0.26 -10.31 -14.35
C ALA A 111 0.41 -10.04 -15.85
N ASP A 112 -0.66 -10.23 -16.62
CA ASP A 112 -0.69 -9.97 -18.06
C ASP A 112 -0.50 -8.48 -18.37
N ALA A 113 -1.12 -7.58 -17.60
CA ALA A 113 -0.90 -6.14 -17.71
C ALA A 113 0.56 -5.77 -17.41
N SER A 114 1.12 -6.33 -16.33
CA SER A 114 2.52 -6.11 -15.93
C SER A 114 3.50 -6.62 -16.99
N TYR A 115 3.23 -7.78 -17.57
CA TYR A 115 4.05 -8.36 -18.64
C TYR A 115 4.00 -7.54 -19.93
N ARG A 116 2.82 -7.05 -20.33
CA ARG A 116 2.67 -6.13 -21.46
C ARG A 116 3.45 -4.83 -21.23
N TYR A 117 3.34 -4.24 -20.04
CA TYR A 117 4.07 -3.03 -19.68
C TYR A 117 5.60 -3.25 -19.71
N GLN A 118 6.08 -4.36 -19.14
CA GLN A 118 7.50 -4.72 -19.16
C GLN A 118 8.02 -4.87 -20.60
N LYS A 119 7.26 -5.54 -21.48
CA LYS A 119 7.63 -5.64 -22.91
C LYS A 119 7.68 -4.29 -23.60
N ALA A 120 6.73 -3.39 -23.31
CA ALA A 120 6.73 -2.04 -23.89
C ALA A 120 7.97 -1.23 -23.46
N LEU A 121 8.40 -1.38 -22.20
CA LEU A 121 9.65 -0.79 -21.70
C LEU A 121 10.88 -1.36 -22.42
N GLU A 122 10.97 -2.67 -22.57
CA GLU A 122 12.11 -3.34 -23.22
C GLU A 122 12.24 -2.96 -24.70
N LYS A 123 11.10 -2.85 -25.39
CA LYS A 123 11.02 -2.39 -26.78
C LYS A 123 11.17 -0.87 -26.95
N LYS A 124 11.20 -0.12 -25.84
CA LYS A 124 11.20 1.36 -25.82
C LYS A 124 9.97 1.98 -26.49
N GLU A 125 8.86 1.24 -26.55
CA GLU A 125 7.53 1.77 -26.88
C GLU A 125 7.03 2.69 -25.74
N HIS A 126 7.45 2.37 -24.50
CA HIS A 126 7.31 3.25 -23.35
C HIS A 126 8.70 3.71 -22.87
N ILE A 127 8.90 5.02 -22.76
CA ILE A 127 10.19 5.60 -22.36
C ILE A 127 10.18 5.91 -20.86
N MET A 128 11.13 5.33 -20.14
CA MET A 128 11.40 5.63 -18.75
C MET A 128 12.76 6.34 -18.64
N VAL A 129 12.71 7.65 -18.47
CA VAL A 129 13.89 8.54 -18.38
C VAL A 129 14.82 8.09 -17.26
N GLY A 130 16.09 7.94 -17.58
CA GLY A 130 17.13 7.44 -16.68
C GLY A 130 17.18 5.92 -16.57
N VAL A 131 16.30 5.16 -17.24
CA VAL A 131 16.27 3.68 -17.16
C VAL A 131 16.47 3.02 -18.52
N ASN A 132 15.65 3.33 -19.53
CA ASN A 132 15.78 2.76 -20.89
C ASN A 132 16.15 3.80 -21.96
N ALA A 133 16.12 5.08 -21.60
CA ALA A 133 16.58 6.22 -22.40
C ALA A 133 17.14 7.32 -21.48
N PHE A 134 18.01 8.18 -22.02
CA PHE A 134 18.66 9.27 -21.26
C PHE A 134 19.41 8.76 -20.02
N ILE A 135 20.14 7.66 -20.20
CA ILE A 135 20.85 6.96 -19.12
C ILE A 135 22.22 7.64 -18.94
N ASP A 136 22.48 8.12 -17.72
CA ASP A 136 23.80 8.63 -17.35
C ASP A 136 24.74 7.50 -16.91
N PRO A 137 26.06 7.65 -17.12
CA PRO A 137 27.02 6.72 -16.57
C PRO A 137 26.95 6.73 -15.03
N PRO A 138 27.10 5.58 -14.35
CA PRO A 138 27.03 5.52 -12.89
C PRO A 138 28.08 6.44 -12.25
N ASN A 139 27.64 7.36 -11.39
CA ASN A 139 28.51 8.25 -10.64
C ASN A 139 28.38 7.97 -9.13
N PRO A 140 29.48 7.70 -8.40
CA PRO A 140 29.45 7.49 -6.96
C PRO A 140 28.83 8.64 -6.15
N SER A 141 28.81 9.88 -6.67
CA SER A 141 28.17 11.01 -6.00
C SER A 141 26.65 10.92 -5.95
N ASP A 142 26.05 10.10 -6.82
CA ASP A 142 24.59 9.98 -6.96
C ASP A 142 24.02 8.90 -6.01
N ALA A 143 24.87 8.35 -5.15
CA ALA A 143 24.47 7.40 -4.13
C ALA A 143 23.60 8.10 -3.07
N VAL A 144 22.30 7.81 -3.08
CA VAL A 144 21.38 8.28 -2.04
C VAL A 144 21.67 7.55 -0.73
N SER A 145 21.63 8.29 0.38
CA SER A 145 21.75 7.71 1.72
C SER A 145 20.55 6.82 1.99
N VAL A 146 20.80 5.51 2.10
CA VAL A 146 19.79 4.49 2.37
C VAL A 146 19.58 4.37 3.87
N LEU A 147 18.32 4.36 4.33
CA LEU A 147 18.02 4.14 5.74
C LEU A 147 18.43 2.72 6.15
N LYS A 148 19.30 2.62 7.15
CA LYS A 148 19.69 1.34 7.77
C LYS A 148 19.01 1.20 9.13
N ILE A 149 18.23 0.15 9.29
CA ILE A 149 17.58 -0.19 10.54
C ILE A 149 18.61 -0.85 11.47
N ASP A 150 18.75 -0.32 12.68
CA ASP A 150 19.68 -0.88 13.68
C ASP A 150 19.13 -2.21 14.23
N PRO A 151 19.88 -3.33 14.15
CA PRO A 151 19.51 -4.60 14.79
C PRO A 151 19.28 -4.52 16.30
N ALA A 152 19.73 -3.45 16.98
CA ALA A 152 19.43 -3.18 18.38
C ALA A 152 17.93 -3.05 18.66
N ILE A 153 17.15 -2.55 17.70
CA ILE A 153 15.69 -2.36 17.83
C ILE A 153 15.00 -3.70 18.10
N GLU A 154 15.40 -4.76 17.40
CA GLU A 154 14.86 -6.11 17.64
C GLU A 154 15.16 -6.57 19.07
N ARG A 155 16.41 -6.40 19.52
CA ARG A 155 16.82 -6.80 20.88
C ARG A 155 16.06 -6.04 21.96
N GLU A 156 15.83 -4.74 21.75
CA GLU A 156 15.05 -3.91 22.65
C GLU A 156 13.57 -4.34 22.67
N GLN A 157 12.98 -4.59 21.50
CA GLN A 157 11.60 -5.06 21.40
C GLN A 157 11.40 -6.42 22.06
N VAL A 158 12.35 -7.35 21.90
CA VAL A 158 12.32 -8.66 22.59
C VAL A 158 12.39 -8.48 24.09
N ARG A 159 13.26 -7.62 24.60
CA ARG A 159 13.36 -7.33 26.04
C ARG A 159 12.08 -6.72 26.59
N SER A 160 11.55 -5.68 25.93
CA SER A 160 10.29 -5.03 26.30
C SER A 160 9.13 -6.03 26.32
N LEU A 161 9.06 -6.94 25.34
CA LEU A 161 8.07 -7.99 25.29
C LEU A 161 8.20 -8.99 26.47
N GLN A 162 9.42 -9.41 26.80
CA GLN A 162 9.68 -10.31 27.93
C GLN A 162 9.27 -9.65 29.25
N ASP A 163 9.68 -8.40 29.48
CA ASP A 163 9.34 -7.64 30.67
C ASP A 163 7.82 -7.47 30.80
N ARG A 164 7.14 -7.13 29.70
CA ARG A 164 5.68 -7.01 29.70
C ARG A 164 4.99 -8.33 30.03
N LYS A 165 5.46 -9.45 29.48
CA LYS A 165 4.91 -10.79 29.79
C LYS A 165 5.15 -11.21 31.24
N ALA A 166 6.24 -10.75 31.86
CA ALA A 166 6.56 -11.06 33.26
C ALA A 166 5.68 -10.30 34.27
N HIS A 167 5.20 -9.10 33.93
CA HIS A 167 4.45 -8.23 34.86
C HIS A 167 2.93 -8.25 34.65
N ARG A 168 2.43 -8.74 33.51
CA ARG A 168 0.99 -8.79 33.23
C ARG A 168 0.26 -9.83 34.07
N ASN A 169 -1.06 -9.66 34.21
CA ASN A 169 -1.93 -10.67 34.81
C ASN A 169 -2.16 -11.83 33.83
N VAL A 170 -1.40 -12.92 34.01
CA VAL A 170 -1.44 -14.10 33.13
C VAL A 170 -2.81 -14.77 33.08
N ASP A 171 -3.52 -14.84 34.21
CA ASP A 171 -4.83 -15.47 34.26
C ASP A 171 -5.90 -14.64 33.55
N CYS A 172 -5.81 -13.30 33.65
CA CYS A 172 -6.66 -12.40 32.89
C CYS A 172 -6.44 -12.57 31.38
N VAL A 173 -5.17 -12.61 30.92
CA VAL A 173 -4.83 -12.87 29.51
C VAL A 173 -5.40 -14.21 29.05
N ARG A 174 -5.19 -15.28 29.82
CA ARG A 174 -5.68 -16.62 29.48
C ARG A 174 -7.20 -16.64 29.36
N GLN A 175 -7.90 -15.97 30.28
CA GLN A 175 -9.35 -15.87 30.25
C GLN A 175 -9.84 -15.14 29.00
N GLN A 176 -9.24 -14.00 28.65
CA GLN A 176 -9.65 -13.23 27.47
C GLN A 176 -9.35 -13.98 26.17
N LEU A 177 -8.20 -14.64 26.06
CA LEU A 177 -7.88 -15.47 24.89
C LEU A 177 -8.84 -16.66 24.76
N ALA A 178 -9.26 -17.28 25.87
CA ALA A 178 -10.27 -18.33 25.83
C ALA A 178 -11.64 -17.81 25.34
N GLN A 179 -12.02 -16.60 25.75
CA GLN A 179 -13.23 -15.93 25.23
C GLN A 179 -13.10 -15.62 23.74
N LEU A 180 -11.92 -15.22 23.28
CA LEU A 180 -11.63 -15.05 21.85
C LEU A 180 -11.80 -16.35 21.08
N THR A 181 -11.29 -17.48 21.58
CA THR A 181 -11.50 -18.79 20.95
C THR A 181 -12.99 -19.13 20.81
N VAL A 182 -13.78 -18.88 21.87
CA VAL A 182 -15.23 -19.12 21.84
C VAL A 182 -15.92 -18.21 20.82
N ALA A 183 -15.56 -16.92 20.80
CA ALA A 183 -16.08 -15.96 19.83
C ALA A 183 -15.73 -16.36 18.39
N CYS A 184 -14.48 -16.78 18.11
CA CYS A 184 -14.08 -17.23 16.78
C CYS A 184 -14.83 -18.48 16.29
N ARG A 185 -15.31 -19.34 17.21
CA ARG A 185 -16.10 -20.53 16.86
C ARG A 185 -17.59 -20.25 16.70
N THR A 186 -18.04 -19.08 17.15
CA THR A 186 -19.45 -18.71 17.14
C THR A 186 -19.73 -17.91 15.87
N GLU A 187 -20.66 -18.40 15.07
CA GLU A 187 -21.12 -17.71 13.87
C GLU A 187 -21.67 -16.31 14.24
N ASP A 188 -21.33 -15.30 13.46
CA ASP A 188 -21.72 -13.89 13.64
C ASP A 188 -21.34 -13.23 14.99
N ALA A 189 -20.42 -13.81 15.75
CA ALA A 189 -19.99 -13.18 17.01
C ALA A 189 -19.23 -11.86 16.77
N PRO A 190 -19.50 -10.80 17.56
CA PRO A 190 -18.79 -9.53 17.44
C PRO A 190 -17.36 -9.68 17.97
N LEU A 191 -16.39 -9.91 17.07
CA LEU A 191 -14.98 -10.12 17.45
C LEU A 191 -14.31 -8.86 18.00
N MET A 192 -14.69 -7.67 17.53
CA MET A 192 -14.01 -6.42 17.90
C MET A 192 -14.02 -6.13 19.41
N PRO A 193 -15.15 -6.20 20.13
CA PRO A 193 -15.15 -6.10 21.59
C PRO A 193 -14.20 -7.08 22.28
N VAL A 194 -14.18 -8.35 21.85
CA VAL A 194 -13.35 -9.40 22.46
C VAL A 194 -11.86 -9.16 22.20
N LEU A 195 -11.51 -8.66 21.01
CA LEU A 195 -10.14 -8.24 20.69
C LEU A 195 -9.69 -7.07 21.57
N LEU A 196 -10.56 -6.09 21.83
CA LEU A 196 -10.25 -4.99 22.73
C LEU A 196 -10.00 -5.48 24.16
N ASP A 197 -10.78 -6.45 24.64
CA ASP A 197 -10.60 -7.01 25.97
C ASP A 197 -9.30 -7.82 26.09
N CYS A 198 -8.92 -8.54 25.03
CA CYS A 198 -7.61 -9.18 24.92
C CYS A 198 -6.46 -8.16 24.99
N VAL A 199 -6.55 -7.06 24.24
CA VAL A 199 -5.52 -5.99 24.24
C VAL A 199 -5.45 -5.29 25.60
N ARG A 200 -6.60 -5.01 26.24
CA ARG A 200 -6.68 -4.44 27.60
C ARG A 200 -6.09 -5.35 28.65
N ALA A 201 -6.25 -6.66 28.50
CA ALA A 201 -5.60 -7.67 29.34
C ALA A 201 -4.10 -7.83 29.05
N GLU A 202 -3.54 -7.10 28.07
CA GLU A 202 -2.15 -7.19 27.63
C GLU A 202 -1.78 -8.51 26.92
N ALA A 203 -2.75 -9.10 26.22
CA ALA A 203 -2.44 -10.09 25.20
C ALA A 203 -1.64 -9.43 24.06
N THR A 204 -0.64 -10.14 23.56
CA THR A 204 0.19 -9.68 22.46
C THR A 204 -0.47 -9.97 21.13
N LEU A 205 -0.11 -9.21 20.07
CA LEU A 205 -0.60 -9.47 18.72
C LEU A 205 -0.34 -10.93 18.29
N GLY A 206 0.84 -11.47 18.60
CA GLY A 206 1.18 -12.86 18.30
C GLY A 206 0.28 -13.87 18.99
N GLU A 207 -0.08 -13.65 20.27
CA GLU A 207 -1.00 -14.53 21.01
C GLU A 207 -2.42 -14.46 20.44
N ILE A 208 -2.92 -13.25 20.16
CA ILE A 208 -4.24 -13.04 19.56
C ILE A 208 -4.33 -13.73 18.20
N VAL A 209 -3.35 -13.49 17.31
CA VAL A 209 -3.30 -14.11 15.98
C VAL A 209 -3.17 -15.63 16.08
N HIS A 210 -2.37 -16.16 17.01
CA HIS A 210 -2.24 -17.60 17.20
C HIS A 210 -3.58 -18.22 17.62
N THR A 211 -4.26 -17.63 18.59
CA THR A 211 -5.59 -18.07 19.04
C THR A 211 -6.62 -18.07 17.90
N MET A 212 -6.62 -17.03 17.06
CA MET A 212 -7.52 -16.99 15.89
C MET A 212 -7.16 -18.06 14.85
N LYS A 213 -5.86 -18.30 14.63
CA LYS A 213 -5.37 -19.35 13.70
C LYS A 213 -5.72 -20.76 14.14
N GLU A 214 -5.85 -21.03 15.44
CA GLU A 214 -6.30 -22.35 15.92
C GLU A 214 -7.74 -22.68 15.48
N VAL A 215 -8.56 -21.66 15.20
CA VAL A 215 -9.94 -21.83 14.75
C VAL A 215 -10.06 -21.70 13.23
N PHE A 216 -9.48 -20.66 12.64
CA PHE A 216 -9.62 -20.36 11.21
C PHE A 216 -8.57 -21.01 10.31
N GLY A 217 -7.48 -21.53 10.89
CA GLY A 217 -6.33 -22.00 10.13
C GLY A 217 -5.49 -20.87 9.53
N GLY A 218 -4.72 -21.21 8.51
CA GLY A 218 -3.93 -20.26 7.72
C GLY A 218 -4.35 -20.30 6.27
N TRP A 219 -4.35 -19.14 5.62
CA TRP A 219 -4.56 -19.07 4.18
C TRP A 219 -3.25 -19.27 3.44
N ARG A 220 -3.28 -20.02 2.33
CA ARG A 220 -2.15 -20.20 1.43
C ARG A 220 -2.61 -19.96 0.00
N GLU A 221 -1.99 -18.98 -0.63
CA GLU A 221 -2.21 -18.66 -2.03
C GLU A 221 -1.82 -19.84 -2.92
N ARG A 222 -2.64 -20.10 -3.95
CA ARG A 222 -2.27 -20.96 -5.07
C ARG A 222 -1.75 -20.04 -6.18
N PRO A 223 -0.43 -19.95 -6.40
CA PRO A 223 0.10 -19.09 -7.44
C PRO A 223 -0.39 -19.59 -8.80
N VAL A 224 -0.94 -18.69 -9.60
CA VAL A 224 -1.28 -18.92 -10.99
C VAL A 224 -0.13 -18.37 -11.84
N PHE A 225 0.51 -19.25 -12.62
CA PHE A 225 1.59 -18.90 -13.55
C PHE A 225 1.07 -18.87 -14.98
#